data_AF-A0AAW7E560-F1
#
_entry.id   AF-A0AAW7E560-F1
#
_cell.length_a   1.000
_cell.length_b   1.000
_cell.length_c   1.000
_cell.angle_alpha   90.00
_cell.angle_beta   90.00
_cell.angle_gamma   90.00
#
_symmetry.space_group_name_H-M   'P 1'
#
loop_
_entity.id
_entity.type
_entity.pdbx_description
1 polymer ?
#
loop_
_entity_poly.entity_id
_entity_poly.type
_entity_poly.pdbx_seq_one_letter_code
_entity_poly.pdbx_strand_id
1 'polypeptide(L)'
;MSHDQEYLQRHLQDIQRVHGLAHNYEIRAGYQTWLSLIQEKYQQQPSALLALCVDYIESLEAALPISEYKIHYVPRAQAIANFYRDHPEQRQQLIALLNELYDLGKPYFVRQHTYHEYLVKGLLNLKEILEKTQELWNLQQLYHQGDFHFPAGLLDLLDAYIDLLGPYQDLNYDEREPLIKGLQLQIVKTYPEEILNLFLFAIEKEAYFHYWVSKQLFFVLMEQKDKRLNQAEILEKLVQNFDLIIQKMIYAKPFILHLAFSIEKVAKAQQLNRVIVDAMVQIQFTKHSTQSIAMRRLEQIQHKVSELAVAFTQQNTLSSAQNADIEYQLPLSAVTPSRAFYSEMPLVWVDILQQEFSAFDADKKADWQIFWQHVDNVGAKKPSQKWLKKAEEILQSSIQDAYVQRVSGWMTLIEQNSPRNMRIFDSKNENTLKGVLWFLLLLPTQPEVIALLSRVVQIGYRKIAGIGANSTNLANTAIYVLLQYGESGRQALHDLYRYLSYDIAKNAIQKALDSAGEHTE
;
A
#
# COMPACT_ATOMS: atom_id res chain seq x y z
N MET A 1 -29.41 2.72 43.07
CA MET A 1 -30.60 3.12 42.30
C MET A 1 -31.76 3.25 43.27
N SER A 2 -32.69 4.20 43.05
CA SER A 2 -33.89 4.27 43.90
C SER A 2 -34.81 3.08 43.61
N HIS A 3 -35.62 2.68 44.59
CA HIS A 3 -36.55 1.53 44.47
C HIS A 3 -37.48 1.68 43.25
N ASP A 4 -37.87 2.92 42.92
CA ASP A 4 -38.70 3.25 41.75
C ASP A 4 -37.96 3.06 40.41
N GLN A 5 -36.65 3.29 40.36
CA GLN A 5 -35.86 3.04 39.14
C GLN A 5 -35.66 1.55 38.88
N GLU A 6 -35.45 0.74 39.92
CA GLU A 6 -35.39 -0.72 39.78
C GLU A 6 -36.75 -1.32 39.38
N TYR A 7 -37.84 -0.79 39.93
CA TYR A 7 -39.19 -1.20 39.55
C TYR A 7 -39.51 -0.85 38.09
N LEU A 8 -39.20 0.38 37.65
CA LEU A 8 -39.40 0.80 36.27
C LEU A 8 -38.56 -0.03 35.30
N GLN A 9 -37.32 -0.35 35.64
CA GLN A 9 -36.45 -1.18 34.81
C GLN A 9 -36.95 -2.62 34.70
N ARG A 10 -37.38 -3.23 35.81
CA ARG A 10 -38.02 -4.57 35.79
C ARG A 10 -39.33 -4.55 34.99
N HIS A 11 -40.15 -3.52 35.17
CA HIS A 11 -41.41 -3.41 34.45
C HIS A 11 -41.20 -3.22 32.93
N LEU A 12 -40.21 -2.42 32.52
CA LEU A 12 -39.80 -2.29 31.13
C LEU A 12 -39.25 -3.61 30.56
N GLN A 13 -38.47 -4.36 31.33
CA GLN A 13 -37.99 -5.70 30.94
C GLN A 13 -39.15 -6.70 30.81
N ASP A 14 -40.13 -6.67 31.72
CA ASP A 14 -41.32 -7.52 31.64
C ASP A 14 -42.23 -7.14 30.47
N ILE A 15 -42.39 -5.84 30.20
CA ILE A 15 -43.10 -5.34 29.02
C ILE A 15 -42.38 -5.79 27.74
N GLN A 16 -41.05 -5.69 27.67
CA GLN A 16 -40.27 -6.19 26.54
C GLN A 16 -40.37 -7.72 26.39
N ARG A 17 -40.40 -8.45 27.51
CA ARG A 17 -40.56 -9.91 27.53
C ARG A 17 -41.96 -10.34 27.08
N VAL A 18 -43.01 -9.69 27.57
CA VAL A 18 -44.41 -9.99 27.21
C VAL A 18 -44.68 -9.61 25.75
N HIS A 19 -44.20 -8.45 25.29
CA HIS A 19 -44.27 -8.09 23.87
C HIS A 19 -43.47 -9.09 23.00
N GLY A 20 -42.29 -9.52 23.43
CA GLY A 20 -41.50 -10.55 22.74
C GLY A 20 -42.22 -11.91 22.67
N LEU A 21 -42.94 -12.31 23.71
CA LEU A 21 -43.70 -13.57 23.74
C LEU A 21 -44.96 -13.53 22.86
N ALA A 22 -45.76 -12.46 22.93
CA ALA A 22 -46.91 -12.26 22.05
C ALA A 22 -46.49 -12.18 20.57
N HIS A 23 -45.38 -11.49 20.31
CA HIS A 23 -44.79 -11.37 18.98
C HIS A 23 -44.32 -12.73 18.42
N ASN A 24 -43.66 -13.56 19.24
CA ASN A 24 -43.26 -14.91 18.83
C ASN A 24 -44.47 -15.82 18.54
N TYR A 25 -45.57 -15.66 19.28
CA TYR A 25 -46.80 -16.43 19.06
C TYR A 25 -47.45 -16.09 17.71
N GLU A 26 -47.57 -14.81 17.36
CA GLU A 26 -48.10 -14.37 16.07
C GLU A 26 -47.26 -14.89 14.89
N ILE A 27 -45.92 -14.84 15.02
CA ILE A 27 -45.03 -15.38 13.99
C ILE A 27 -45.25 -16.90 13.82
N ARG A 28 -45.32 -17.67 14.91
CA ARG A 28 -45.59 -19.11 14.85
C ARG A 28 -46.94 -19.42 14.21
N ALA A 29 -47.99 -18.67 14.54
CA ALA A 29 -49.31 -18.86 13.93
C ALA A 29 -49.28 -18.63 12.40
N GLY A 30 -48.54 -17.62 11.94
CA GLY A 30 -48.33 -17.40 10.52
C GLY A 30 -47.53 -18.54 9.85
N TYR A 31 -46.48 -19.07 10.49
CA TYR A 31 -45.71 -20.23 9.98
C TYR A 31 -46.60 -21.46 9.82
N GLN A 32 -47.43 -21.78 10.82
CA GLN A 32 -48.36 -22.91 10.76
C GLN A 32 -49.37 -22.76 9.61
N THR A 33 -49.83 -21.53 9.37
CA THR A 33 -50.72 -21.21 8.24
C THR A 33 -49.99 -21.40 6.90
N TRP A 34 -48.76 -20.92 6.80
CA TRP A 34 -47.94 -21.09 5.60
C TRP A 34 -47.64 -22.56 5.28
N LEU A 35 -47.25 -23.37 6.27
CA LEU A 35 -47.04 -24.81 6.12
C LEU A 35 -48.32 -25.53 5.67
N SER A 36 -49.48 -25.14 6.20
CA SER A 36 -50.78 -25.70 5.79
C SER A 36 -51.07 -25.43 4.31
N LEU A 37 -50.79 -24.22 3.83
CA LEU A 37 -50.96 -23.85 2.41
C LEU A 37 -50.00 -24.60 1.49
N ILE A 38 -48.76 -24.80 1.92
CA ILE A 38 -47.79 -25.62 1.18
C ILE A 38 -48.32 -27.05 1.05
N GLN A 39 -48.80 -27.63 2.15
CA GLN A 39 -49.38 -28.98 2.15
C GLN A 39 -50.59 -29.08 1.23
N GLU A 40 -51.51 -28.12 1.26
CA GLU A 40 -52.68 -28.08 0.38
C GLU A 40 -52.28 -28.00 -1.09
N LYS A 41 -51.34 -27.10 -1.43
CA LYS A 41 -50.93 -26.84 -2.81
C LYS A 41 -50.16 -28.00 -3.43
N TYR A 42 -49.29 -28.67 -2.68
CA TYR A 42 -48.39 -29.70 -3.19
C TYR A 42 -48.76 -31.13 -2.79
N GLN A 43 -49.94 -31.34 -2.20
CA GLN A 43 -50.39 -32.64 -1.70
C GLN A 43 -50.25 -33.79 -2.71
N GLN A 44 -50.42 -33.50 -4.00
CA GLN A 44 -50.40 -34.48 -5.09
C GLN A 44 -49.10 -34.49 -5.92
N GLN A 45 -48.11 -33.65 -5.57
CA GLN A 45 -46.83 -33.54 -6.29
C GLN A 45 -45.65 -33.49 -5.31
N PRO A 46 -45.45 -34.54 -4.49
CA PRO A 46 -44.28 -34.61 -3.62
C PRO A 46 -43.01 -34.72 -4.48
N SER A 47 -42.04 -33.84 -4.21
CA SER A 47 -40.69 -33.94 -4.78
C SER A 47 -39.67 -33.84 -3.66
N ALA A 48 -38.52 -34.50 -3.84
CA ALA A 48 -37.40 -34.39 -2.88
C ALA A 48 -36.94 -32.93 -2.73
N LEU A 49 -37.04 -32.15 -3.81
CA LEU A 49 -36.75 -30.72 -3.84
C LEU A 49 -37.70 -29.90 -2.96
N LEU A 50 -39.00 -30.18 -3.06
CA LEU A 50 -40.00 -29.56 -2.20
C LEU A 50 -39.79 -29.91 -0.74
N ALA A 51 -39.55 -31.19 -0.42
CA ALA A 51 -39.28 -31.62 0.95
C ALA A 51 -38.08 -30.86 1.54
N LEU A 52 -37.02 -30.69 0.75
CA LEU A 52 -35.83 -29.95 1.14
C LEU A 52 -36.11 -28.46 1.44
N CYS A 53 -36.91 -27.80 0.61
CA CYS A 53 -37.31 -26.40 0.83
C CYS A 53 -38.24 -26.25 2.05
N VAL A 54 -39.16 -27.20 2.25
CA VAL A 54 -40.08 -27.21 3.41
C VAL A 54 -39.32 -27.44 4.71
N ASP A 55 -38.39 -28.39 4.74
CA ASP A 55 -37.51 -28.64 5.90
C ASP A 55 -36.73 -27.39 6.31
N TYR A 56 -36.31 -26.58 5.34
CA TYR A 56 -35.66 -25.29 5.61
C TYR A 56 -36.64 -24.28 6.22
N ILE A 57 -37.84 -24.15 5.68
CA ILE A 57 -38.89 -23.25 6.20
C ILE A 57 -39.26 -23.62 7.65
N GLU A 58 -39.43 -24.90 7.94
CA GLU A 58 -39.70 -25.39 9.30
C GLU A 58 -38.56 -25.05 10.27
N SER A 59 -37.32 -25.07 9.80
CA SER A 59 -36.16 -24.66 10.61
C SER A 59 -36.19 -23.17 11.00
N LEU A 60 -36.82 -22.32 10.17
CA LEU A 60 -36.97 -20.89 10.47
C LEU A 60 -37.92 -20.67 11.65
N GLU A 61 -39.00 -21.46 11.74
CA GLU A 61 -39.95 -21.42 12.85
C GLU A 61 -39.30 -21.88 14.17
N ALA A 62 -38.56 -22.99 14.13
CA ALA A 62 -37.94 -23.61 15.30
C ALA A 62 -36.92 -22.70 16.02
N ALA A 63 -36.39 -21.70 15.32
CA ALA A 63 -35.31 -20.88 15.81
C ALA A 63 -35.75 -19.57 16.51
N LEU A 64 -37.06 -19.30 16.63
CA LEU A 64 -37.64 -18.13 17.29
C LEU A 64 -37.63 -18.22 18.85
N PRO A 65 -37.23 -17.15 19.58
CA PRO A 65 -36.72 -15.87 19.07
C PRO A 65 -35.30 -16.02 18.50
N ILE A 66 -35.04 -15.31 17.42
CA ILE A 66 -33.75 -15.32 16.74
C ILE A 66 -32.77 -14.51 17.58
N SER A 67 -31.80 -15.16 18.23
CA SER A 67 -30.61 -14.44 18.67
C SER A 67 -29.68 -14.24 17.47
N GLU A 68 -28.93 -13.14 17.46
CA GLU A 68 -27.93 -12.83 16.41
C GLU A 68 -26.84 -13.92 16.23
N TYR A 69 -26.84 -14.97 17.08
CA TYR A 69 -25.81 -15.99 17.18
C TYR A 69 -26.24 -17.43 16.82
N LYS A 70 -27.40 -17.68 16.20
CA LYS A 70 -27.82 -19.08 15.94
C LYS A 70 -27.23 -19.68 14.65
N ILE A 71 -26.15 -20.41 14.87
CA ILE A 71 -25.43 -21.37 13.99
C ILE A 71 -26.35 -22.48 13.40
N HIS A 72 -27.64 -22.55 13.74
CA HIS A 72 -28.53 -23.68 13.43
C HIS A 72 -29.40 -23.54 12.17
N TYR A 73 -29.42 -22.37 11.50
CA TYR A 73 -30.01 -22.25 10.15
C TYR A 73 -29.12 -22.89 9.07
N VAL A 74 -27.86 -23.12 9.42
CA VAL A 74 -26.80 -23.58 8.54
C VAL A 74 -27.05 -24.98 7.98
N PRO A 75 -27.44 -26.03 8.73
CA PRO A 75 -27.49 -27.39 8.18
C PRO A 75 -28.56 -27.58 7.10
N ARG A 76 -29.75 -26.96 7.27
CA ARG A 76 -30.84 -27.07 6.28
C ARG A 76 -30.60 -26.16 5.07
N ALA A 77 -30.11 -24.93 5.28
CA ALA A 77 -29.62 -24.09 4.18
C ALA A 77 -28.49 -24.79 3.41
N GLN A 78 -27.62 -25.52 4.12
CA GLN A 78 -26.53 -26.28 3.55
C GLN A 78 -27.01 -27.45 2.71
N ALA A 79 -28.04 -28.16 3.14
CA ALA A 79 -28.64 -29.21 2.34
C ALA A 79 -29.19 -28.65 1.01
N ILE A 80 -29.83 -27.47 1.03
CA ILE A 80 -30.25 -26.75 -0.18
C ILE A 80 -29.05 -26.34 -1.05
N ALA A 81 -27.98 -25.79 -0.45
CA ALA A 81 -26.80 -25.36 -1.18
C ALA A 81 -26.04 -26.53 -1.83
N ASN A 82 -25.87 -27.64 -1.12
CA ASN A 82 -25.29 -28.88 -1.64
C ASN A 82 -26.13 -29.44 -2.79
N PHE A 83 -27.45 -29.50 -2.61
CA PHE A 83 -28.35 -29.90 -3.68
C PHE A 83 -28.20 -28.99 -4.91
N TYR A 84 -28.17 -27.68 -4.70
CA TYR A 84 -27.96 -26.70 -5.76
C TYR A 84 -26.62 -26.92 -6.48
N ARG A 85 -25.54 -27.19 -5.75
CA ARG A 85 -24.20 -27.49 -6.31
C ARG A 85 -24.22 -28.76 -7.16
N ASP A 86 -24.74 -29.85 -6.59
CA ASP A 86 -24.63 -31.22 -7.11
C ASP A 86 -25.63 -31.51 -8.25
N HIS A 87 -26.71 -30.74 -8.36
CA HIS A 87 -27.76 -30.88 -9.37
C HIS A 87 -27.94 -29.62 -10.24
N PRO A 88 -26.95 -29.28 -11.11
CA PRO A 88 -27.02 -28.09 -11.96
C PRO A 88 -28.27 -28.05 -12.85
N GLU A 89 -28.78 -29.20 -13.26
CA GLU A 89 -29.99 -29.35 -14.07
C GLU A 89 -31.28 -28.95 -13.34
N GLN A 90 -31.28 -28.89 -12.00
CA GLN A 90 -32.45 -28.58 -11.16
C GLN A 90 -32.39 -27.19 -10.51
N ARG A 91 -31.33 -26.40 -10.75
CA ARG A 91 -31.13 -25.07 -10.14
C ARG A 91 -32.27 -24.10 -10.44
N GLN A 92 -32.72 -24.05 -11.70
CA GLN A 92 -33.83 -23.18 -12.09
C GLN A 92 -35.14 -23.57 -11.39
N GLN A 93 -35.39 -24.88 -11.27
CA GLN A 93 -36.57 -25.40 -10.58
C GLN A 93 -36.52 -25.08 -9.08
N LEU A 94 -35.34 -25.21 -8.44
CA LEU A 94 -35.14 -24.86 -7.03
C LEU A 94 -35.41 -23.37 -6.78
N ILE A 95 -34.84 -22.47 -7.59
CA ILE A 95 -35.06 -21.02 -7.45
C ILE A 95 -36.54 -20.68 -7.66
N ALA A 96 -37.18 -21.25 -8.68
CA ALA A 96 -38.61 -21.03 -8.94
C ALA A 96 -39.46 -21.48 -7.75
N LEU A 97 -39.16 -22.66 -7.19
CA LEU A 97 -39.88 -23.20 -6.05
C LEU A 97 -39.69 -22.33 -4.79
N LEU A 98 -38.47 -21.86 -4.50
CA LEU A 98 -38.21 -20.96 -3.37
C LEU A 98 -38.99 -19.64 -3.48
N ASN A 99 -39.05 -19.05 -4.68
CA ASN A 99 -39.82 -17.83 -4.93
C ASN A 99 -41.33 -18.09 -4.77
N GLU A 100 -41.82 -19.21 -5.27
CA GLU A 100 -43.23 -19.60 -5.14
C GLU A 100 -43.63 -19.84 -3.68
N LEU A 101 -42.77 -20.48 -2.89
CA LEU A 101 -42.98 -20.67 -1.46
C LEU A 101 -42.96 -19.32 -0.71
N TYR A 102 -42.05 -18.42 -1.06
CA TYR A 102 -42.03 -17.05 -0.52
C TYR A 102 -43.34 -16.30 -0.78
N ASP A 103 -43.80 -16.30 -2.03
CA ASP A 103 -45.03 -15.61 -2.43
C ASP A 103 -46.27 -16.21 -1.75
N LEU A 104 -46.29 -17.53 -1.52
CA LEU A 104 -47.36 -18.22 -0.81
C LEU A 104 -47.44 -17.79 0.67
N GLY A 105 -46.30 -17.58 1.32
CA GLY A 105 -46.24 -17.17 2.72
C GLY A 105 -46.56 -15.70 2.93
N LYS A 106 -46.10 -14.83 2.01
CA LYS A 106 -46.15 -13.36 2.12
C LYS A 106 -47.47 -12.74 2.65
N PRO A 107 -48.68 -13.16 2.23
CA PRO A 107 -49.93 -12.53 2.67
C PRO A 107 -50.29 -12.75 4.15
N TYR A 108 -49.75 -13.79 4.78
CA TYR A 108 -50.18 -14.24 6.12
C TYR A 108 -49.45 -13.57 7.27
N PHE A 109 -48.62 -12.57 6.94
CA PHE A 109 -47.77 -11.89 7.91
C PHE A 109 -47.75 -10.36 7.70
N VAL A 110 -48.82 -9.83 7.14
CA VAL A 110 -48.97 -8.43 6.70
C VAL A 110 -49.15 -7.44 7.87
N ARG A 111 -49.38 -7.91 9.10
CA ARG A 111 -49.41 -7.04 10.29
C ARG A 111 -48.05 -7.02 11.00
N GLN A 112 -47.44 -5.83 11.02
CA GLN A 112 -46.23 -5.42 11.76
C GLN A 112 -44.88 -5.72 11.10
N HIS A 113 -44.02 -4.70 11.07
CA HIS A 113 -42.76 -4.58 10.32
C HIS A 113 -41.72 -5.68 10.58
N THR A 114 -41.90 -6.50 11.61
CA THR A 114 -40.91 -7.47 12.08
C THR A 114 -40.94 -8.82 11.35
N TYR A 115 -42.08 -9.33 10.85
CA TYR A 115 -42.09 -10.61 10.12
C TYR A 115 -41.39 -10.52 8.76
N HIS A 116 -41.67 -9.45 8.00
CA HIS A 116 -41.00 -9.20 6.72
C HIS A 116 -39.48 -9.24 6.92
N GLU A 117 -38.99 -8.63 8.00
CA GLU A 117 -37.56 -8.67 8.32
C GLU A 117 -37.02 -10.09 8.55
N TYR A 118 -37.74 -11.00 9.20
CA TYR A 118 -37.23 -12.34 9.51
C TYR A 118 -37.22 -13.29 8.31
N LEU A 119 -38.33 -13.34 7.56
CA LEU A 119 -38.41 -14.13 6.32
C LEU A 119 -37.44 -13.57 5.27
N VAL A 120 -37.40 -12.24 5.11
CA VAL A 120 -36.45 -11.59 4.20
C VAL A 120 -35.04 -11.86 4.65
N LYS A 121 -34.68 -11.79 5.94
CA LYS A 121 -33.32 -12.14 6.39
C LYS A 121 -32.97 -13.61 6.11
N GLY A 122 -33.86 -14.56 6.41
CA GLY A 122 -33.62 -15.98 6.13
C GLY A 122 -33.42 -16.26 4.64
N LEU A 123 -34.32 -15.75 3.79
CA LEU A 123 -34.25 -15.95 2.35
C LEU A 123 -33.18 -15.10 1.66
N LEU A 124 -32.85 -13.91 2.18
CA LEU A 124 -31.71 -13.11 1.72
C LEU A 124 -30.42 -13.89 2.00
N ASN A 125 -30.27 -14.44 3.20
CA ASN A 125 -29.15 -15.31 3.53
C ASN A 125 -29.12 -16.52 2.58
N LEU A 126 -30.24 -17.23 2.37
CA LEU A 126 -30.31 -18.34 1.41
C LEU A 126 -29.93 -17.93 -0.01
N LYS A 127 -30.37 -16.76 -0.46
CA LYS A 127 -30.01 -16.22 -1.77
C LYS A 127 -28.52 -15.94 -1.88
N GLU A 128 -27.92 -15.26 -0.91
CA GLU A 128 -26.48 -14.98 -0.88
C GLU A 128 -25.65 -16.28 -0.89
N ILE A 129 -26.13 -17.31 -0.18
CA ILE A 129 -25.53 -18.65 -0.16
C ILE A 129 -25.55 -19.29 -1.55
N LEU A 130 -26.71 -19.27 -2.21
CA LEU A 130 -26.87 -19.87 -3.53
C LEU A 130 -26.06 -19.11 -4.59
N GLU A 131 -26.02 -17.78 -4.51
CA GLU A 131 -25.19 -16.93 -5.36
C GLU A 131 -23.70 -17.29 -5.20
N LYS A 132 -23.19 -17.34 -3.96
CA LYS A 132 -21.80 -17.72 -3.71
C LYS A 132 -21.48 -19.16 -4.13
N THR A 133 -22.42 -20.08 -3.95
CA THR A 133 -22.28 -21.48 -4.39
C THR A 133 -22.19 -21.56 -5.92
N GLN A 134 -23.03 -20.79 -6.61
CA GLN A 134 -23.00 -20.69 -8.07
C GLN A 134 -21.68 -20.10 -8.57
N GLU A 135 -21.15 -19.08 -7.90
CA GLU A 135 -19.87 -18.45 -8.24
C GLU A 135 -18.69 -19.43 -8.12
N LEU A 136 -18.63 -20.19 -7.02
CA LEU A 136 -17.60 -21.23 -6.81
C LEU A 136 -17.72 -22.37 -7.84
N TRP A 137 -18.94 -22.78 -8.17
CA TRP A 137 -19.15 -23.79 -9.20
C TRP A 137 -18.72 -23.31 -10.59
N ASN A 138 -19.07 -22.07 -10.96
CA ASN A 138 -18.64 -21.46 -12.22
C ASN A 138 -17.10 -21.41 -12.33
N LEU A 139 -16.44 -21.10 -11.21
CA LEU A 139 -14.98 -21.09 -11.10
C LEU A 139 -14.37 -22.48 -11.34
N GLN A 140 -14.92 -23.52 -10.69
CA GLN A 140 -14.49 -24.91 -10.91
C GLN A 140 -14.69 -25.33 -12.38
N GLN A 141 -15.85 -25.02 -12.96
CA GLN A 141 -16.08 -25.33 -14.37
C GLN A 141 -15.09 -24.61 -15.29
N LEU A 142 -14.75 -23.34 -15.01
CA LEU A 142 -13.73 -22.65 -15.80
C LEU A 142 -12.36 -23.29 -15.63
N TYR A 143 -11.99 -23.79 -14.45
CA TYR A 143 -10.71 -24.46 -14.26
C TYR A 143 -10.60 -25.80 -14.98
N HIS A 144 -11.72 -26.53 -15.07
CA HIS A 144 -11.77 -27.84 -15.73
C HIS A 144 -12.00 -27.75 -17.25
N GLN A 145 -12.68 -26.71 -17.74
CA GLN A 145 -13.11 -26.59 -19.15
C GLN A 145 -12.56 -25.37 -19.87
N GLY A 146 -11.95 -24.43 -19.16
CA GLY A 146 -11.45 -23.18 -19.73
C GLY A 146 -10.07 -23.32 -20.38
N ASP A 147 -9.61 -22.20 -20.94
CA ASP A 147 -8.34 -22.13 -21.68
C ASP A 147 -7.08 -22.31 -20.79
N PHE A 148 -7.24 -22.34 -19.47
CA PHE A 148 -6.13 -22.44 -18.53
C PHE A 148 -5.79 -23.90 -18.22
N HIS A 149 -4.58 -24.31 -18.57
CA HIS A 149 -4.09 -25.67 -18.32
C HIS A 149 -3.34 -25.72 -16.99
N PHE A 150 -3.86 -26.52 -16.05
CA PHE A 150 -3.21 -26.74 -14.76
C PHE A 150 -2.35 -28.02 -14.78
N PRO A 151 -1.17 -28.02 -14.14
CA PRO A 151 -0.49 -29.26 -13.78
C PRO A 151 -1.42 -30.17 -12.97
N ALA A 152 -1.32 -31.49 -13.18
CA ALA A 152 -2.25 -32.46 -12.56
C ALA A 152 -2.41 -32.28 -11.05
N GLY A 153 -1.31 -32.03 -10.32
CA GLY A 153 -1.37 -31.83 -8.87
C GLY A 153 -1.78 -30.43 -8.40
N LEU A 154 -1.92 -29.43 -9.28
CA LEU A 154 -2.39 -28.10 -8.91
C LEU A 154 -3.92 -28.03 -8.93
N LEU A 155 -4.57 -28.65 -9.92
CA LEU A 155 -6.03 -28.64 -10.03
C LEU A 155 -6.70 -29.26 -8.79
N ASP A 156 -6.20 -30.42 -8.34
CA ASP A 156 -6.69 -31.08 -7.12
C ASP A 156 -6.59 -30.18 -5.88
N LEU A 157 -5.49 -29.43 -5.75
CA LEU A 157 -5.31 -28.51 -4.63
C LEU A 157 -6.21 -27.27 -4.74
N LEU A 158 -6.44 -26.78 -5.95
CA LEU A 158 -7.37 -25.67 -6.19
C LEU A 158 -8.81 -26.08 -5.91
N ASP A 159 -9.21 -27.30 -6.28
CA ASP A 159 -10.54 -27.84 -5.97
C ASP A 159 -10.72 -27.99 -4.45
N ALA A 160 -9.76 -28.59 -3.76
CA ALA A 160 -9.77 -28.66 -2.29
C ALA A 160 -9.82 -27.27 -1.63
N TYR A 161 -9.17 -26.28 -2.24
CA TYR A 161 -9.18 -24.90 -1.75
C TYR A 161 -10.54 -24.23 -1.94
N ILE A 162 -11.12 -24.36 -3.13
CA ILE A 162 -12.44 -23.83 -3.45
C ILE A 162 -13.50 -24.46 -2.55
N ASP A 163 -13.41 -25.76 -2.29
CA ASP A 163 -14.33 -26.45 -1.39
C ASP A 163 -14.30 -25.84 0.03
N LEU A 164 -13.11 -25.56 0.57
CA LEU A 164 -12.97 -24.90 1.88
C LEU A 164 -13.54 -23.48 1.93
N LEU A 165 -13.55 -22.78 0.78
CA LEU A 165 -14.14 -21.44 0.62
C LEU A 165 -15.66 -21.46 0.46
N GLY A 166 -16.24 -22.66 0.26
CA GLY A 166 -17.65 -22.92 0.28
C GLY A 166 -18.34 -22.21 1.44
N PRO A 167 -19.52 -21.61 1.23
CA PRO A 167 -20.25 -20.91 2.29
C PRO A 167 -20.47 -21.81 3.53
N TYR A 168 -20.46 -23.13 3.34
CA TYR A 168 -20.70 -24.11 4.40
C TYR A 168 -19.83 -25.34 4.29
N GLN A 169 -19.11 -25.57 5.36
CA GLN A 169 -18.40 -26.79 5.71
C GLN A 169 -18.94 -27.20 7.07
N ASP A 170 -18.79 -28.47 7.45
CA ASP A 170 -19.08 -28.93 8.82
C ASP A 170 -18.20 -28.22 9.87
N LEU A 171 -17.16 -27.53 9.40
CA LEU A 171 -16.18 -26.76 10.16
C LEU A 171 -16.61 -25.30 10.32
N ASN A 172 -16.51 -24.77 11.53
CA ASN A 172 -16.70 -23.35 11.81
C ASN A 172 -15.54 -22.49 11.23
N TYR A 173 -15.62 -21.16 11.34
CA TYR A 173 -14.58 -20.28 10.78
C TYR A 173 -13.20 -20.55 11.39
N ASP A 174 -13.11 -20.70 12.71
CA ASP A 174 -11.86 -20.91 13.45
C ASP A 174 -11.21 -22.26 13.10
N GLU A 175 -12.01 -23.27 12.77
CA GLU A 175 -11.54 -24.60 12.32
C GLU A 175 -11.08 -24.58 10.85
N ARG A 176 -11.73 -23.78 10.00
CA ARG A 176 -11.39 -23.66 8.57
C ARG A 176 -10.18 -22.80 8.30
N GLU A 177 -10.02 -21.71 9.05
CA GLU A 177 -8.98 -20.72 8.78
C GLU A 177 -7.56 -21.34 8.74
N PRO A 178 -7.16 -22.25 9.66
CA PRO A 178 -5.87 -22.91 9.60
C PRO A 178 -5.71 -23.82 8.37
N LEU A 179 -6.77 -24.53 7.96
CA LEU A 179 -6.74 -25.41 6.79
C LEU A 179 -6.60 -24.61 5.50
N ILE A 180 -7.37 -23.52 5.38
CA ILE A 180 -7.27 -22.57 4.27
C ILE A 180 -5.84 -22.02 4.17
N LYS A 181 -5.28 -21.51 5.27
CA LYS A 181 -3.91 -20.97 5.28
C LYS A 181 -2.87 -22.02 4.94
N GLY A 182 -3.03 -23.25 5.45
CA GLY A 182 -2.15 -24.37 5.16
C GLY A 182 -2.14 -24.72 3.68
N LEU A 183 -3.33 -24.81 3.07
CA LEU A 183 -3.48 -25.15 1.66
C LEU A 183 -3.02 -24.03 0.73
N GLN A 184 -3.34 -22.76 1.05
CA GLN A 184 -2.79 -21.60 0.33
C GLN A 184 -1.26 -21.63 0.33
N LEU A 185 -0.65 -21.89 1.48
CA LEU A 185 0.80 -21.98 1.61
C LEU A 185 1.38 -23.15 0.80
N GLN A 186 0.72 -24.30 0.80
CA GLN A 186 1.13 -25.47 0.02
C GLN A 186 1.07 -25.19 -1.48
N ILE A 187 -0.05 -24.65 -1.96
CA ILE A 187 -0.26 -24.28 -3.37
C ILE A 187 0.82 -23.31 -3.83
N VAL A 188 0.98 -22.20 -3.11
CA VAL A 188 1.94 -21.14 -3.42
C VAL A 188 3.39 -21.64 -3.39
N LYS A 189 3.71 -22.52 -2.43
CA LYS A 189 5.06 -23.11 -2.36
C LYS A 189 5.34 -24.07 -3.51
N THR A 190 4.33 -24.77 -4.00
CA THR A 190 4.53 -25.82 -5.01
C THR A 190 4.46 -25.24 -6.43
N TYR A 191 3.57 -24.27 -6.67
CA TYR A 191 3.22 -23.77 -8.01
C TYR A 191 3.19 -22.22 -8.11
N PRO A 192 4.28 -21.51 -7.76
CA PRO A 192 4.28 -20.04 -7.69
C PRO A 192 4.07 -19.36 -9.05
N GLU A 193 4.58 -19.93 -10.14
CA GLU A 193 4.45 -19.34 -11.47
C GLU A 193 3.03 -19.51 -12.01
N GLU A 194 2.42 -20.67 -11.79
CA GLU A 194 1.05 -20.96 -12.18
C GLU A 194 0.06 -20.06 -11.43
N ILE A 195 0.30 -19.80 -10.13
CA ILE A 195 -0.51 -18.84 -9.36
C ILE A 195 -0.38 -17.42 -9.90
N LEU A 196 0.82 -17.00 -10.32
CA LEU A 196 0.99 -15.71 -10.98
C LEU A 196 0.23 -15.66 -12.32
N ASN A 197 0.40 -16.67 -13.18
CA ASN A 197 -0.27 -16.71 -14.47
C ASN A 197 -1.80 -16.72 -14.30
N LEU A 198 -2.30 -17.45 -13.30
CA LEU A 198 -3.71 -17.49 -12.95
C LEU A 198 -4.23 -16.11 -12.51
N PHE A 199 -3.45 -15.40 -11.68
CA PHE A 199 -3.78 -14.05 -11.23
C PHE A 199 -3.82 -13.04 -12.39
N LEU A 200 -2.83 -13.08 -13.29
CA LEU A 200 -2.78 -12.21 -14.46
C LEU A 200 -3.97 -12.48 -15.40
N PHE A 201 -4.24 -13.75 -15.69
CA PHE A 201 -5.40 -14.16 -16.48
C PHE A 201 -6.72 -13.65 -15.87
N ALA A 202 -6.89 -13.80 -14.55
CA ALA A 202 -8.10 -13.35 -13.85
C ALA A 202 -8.31 -11.83 -13.95
N ILE A 203 -7.22 -11.05 -13.92
CA ILE A 203 -7.29 -9.59 -14.04
C ILE A 203 -7.60 -9.18 -15.49
N GLU A 204 -6.96 -9.80 -16.48
CA GLU A 204 -7.19 -9.51 -17.90
C GLU A 204 -8.62 -9.79 -18.35
N LYS A 205 -9.22 -10.88 -17.87
CA LYS A 205 -10.57 -11.30 -18.24
C LYS A 205 -11.68 -10.60 -17.46
N GLU A 206 -11.33 -9.72 -16.51
CA GLU A 206 -12.27 -9.05 -15.60
C GLU A 206 -13.24 -10.00 -14.87
N ALA A 207 -12.84 -11.26 -14.69
CA ALA A 207 -13.68 -12.27 -14.08
C ALA A 207 -13.65 -12.08 -12.55
N TYR A 208 -14.62 -11.30 -12.04
CA TYR A 208 -14.69 -10.79 -10.66
C TYR A 208 -14.44 -11.86 -9.58
N PHE A 209 -14.93 -13.08 -9.80
CA PHE A 209 -14.79 -14.18 -8.84
C PHE A 209 -13.44 -14.93 -8.92
N HIS A 210 -12.87 -15.06 -10.13
CA HIS A 210 -11.49 -15.54 -10.31
C HIS A 210 -10.50 -14.61 -9.63
N TYR A 211 -10.78 -13.31 -9.69
CA TYR A 211 -10.00 -12.29 -9.03
C TYR A 211 -9.99 -12.49 -7.51
N TRP A 212 -11.08 -12.91 -6.85
CA TRP A 212 -11.06 -13.11 -5.40
C TRP A 212 -10.16 -14.28 -4.97
N VAL A 213 -10.31 -15.46 -5.58
CA VAL A 213 -9.55 -16.67 -5.22
C VAL A 213 -8.07 -16.55 -5.61
N SER A 214 -7.78 -16.13 -6.84
CA SER A 214 -6.39 -15.95 -7.31
C SER A 214 -5.66 -14.84 -6.56
N LYS A 215 -6.35 -13.75 -6.18
CA LYS A 215 -5.77 -12.66 -5.37
C LYS A 215 -5.33 -13.12 -3.99
N GLN A 216 -6.10 -13.97 -3.32
CA GLN A 216 -5.71 -14.48 -2.00
C GLN A 216 -4.42 -15.31 -2.11
N LEU A 217 -4.34 -16.20 -3.10
CA LEU A 217 -3.14 -16.99 -3.36
C LEU A 217 -1.94 -16.10 -3.74
N PHE A 218 -2.16 -15.08 -4.58
CA PHE A 218 -1.14 -14.11 -4.94
C PHE A 218 -0.64 -13.28 -3.75
N PHE A 219 -1.52 -12.89 -2.82
CA PHE A 219 -1.10 -12.21 -1.58
C PHE A 219 -0.23 -13.11 -0.72
N VAL A 220 -0.62 -14.36 -0.53
CA VAL A 220 0.20 -15.33 0.21
C VAL A 220 1.57 -15.48 -0.47
N LEU A 221 1.62 -15.58 -1.80
CA LEU A 221 2.86 -15.58 -2.57
C LEU A 221 3.74 -14.35 -2.27
N MET A 222 3.17 -13.14 -2.22
CA MET A 222 3.90 -11.91 -1.87
C MET A 222 4.37 -11.88 -0.41
N GLU A 223 3.54 -12.34 0.53
CA GLU A 223 3.82 -12.32 1.98
C GLU A 223 4.93 -13.30 2.38
N GLN A 224 5.02 -14.44 1.70
CA GLN A 224 6.08 -15.42 1.95
C GLN A 224 7.48 -14.89 1.62
N LYS A 225 7.60 -13.69 1.01
CA LYS A 225 8.86 -13.15 0.48
C LYS A 225 9.59 -14.19 -0.35
N ASP A 226 8.83 -15.01 -1.07
CA ASP A 226 9.36 -16.16 -1.78
C ASP A 226 10.46 -15.68 -2.73
N LYS A 227 11.62 -16.34 -2.68
CA LYS A 227 12.76 -15.92 -3.50
C LYS A 227 12.43 -16.01 -4.99
N ARG A 228 11.48 -16.88 -5.36
CA ARG A 228 11.01 -17.10 -6.73
C ARG A 228 10.29 -15.90 -7.31
N LEU A 229 9.63 -15.05 -6.52
CA LEU A 229 9.11 -13.76 -7.01
C LEU A 229 10.20 -12.81 -7.54
N ASN A 230 11.47 -13.09 -7.23
CA ASN A 230 12.61 -12.35 -7.78
C ASN A 230 13.26 -13.06 -8.98
N GLN A 231 12.70 -14.18 -9.47
CA GLN A 231 13.12 -14.77 -10.74
C GLN A 231 12.82 -13.77 -11.87
N ALA A 232 13.73 -13.68 -12.83
CA ALA A 232 13.64 -12.67 -13.89
C ALA A 232 12.34 -12.82 -14.68
N GLU A 233 11.92 -14.06 -14.95
CA GLU A 233 10.72 -14.39 -15.73
C GLU A 233 9.43 -13.95 -15.03
N ILE A 234 9.36 -14.16 -13.71
CA ILE A 234 8.22 -13.73 -12.88
C ILE A 234 8.21 -12.20 -12.74
N LEU A 235 9.39 -11.61 -12.48
CA LEU A 235 9.51 -10.17 -12.32
C LEU A 235 9.14 -9.43 -13.60
N GLU A 236 9.58 -9.93 -14.76
CA GLU A 236 9.24 -9.40 -16.07
C GLU A 236 7.72 -9.33 -16.29
N LYS A 237 7.00 -10.44 -16.03
CA LYS A 237 5.54 -10.50 -16.12
C LYS A 237 4.86 -9.49 -15.20
N LEU A 238 5.34 -9.33 -13.96
CA LEU A 238 4.78 -8.37 -13.00
C LEU A 238 4.99 -6.91 -13.40
N VAL A 239 6.16 -6.60 -13.97
CA VAL A 239 6.51 -5.24 -14.40
C VAL A 239 5.73 -4.88 -15.69
N GLN A 240 5.62 -5.80 -16.65
CA GLN A 240 4.83 -5.59 -17.88
C GLN A 240 3.34 -5.37 -17.59
N ASN A 241 2.80 -6.04 -16.59
CA ASN A 241 1.38 -5.94 -16.22
C ASN A 241 1.12 -4.96 -15.07
N PHE A 242 2.10 -4.11 -14.72
CA PHE A 242 2.03 -3.23 -13.55
C PHE A 242 0.78 -2.36 -13.55
N ASP A 243 0.53 -1.61 -14.62
CA ASP A 243 -0.60 -0.66 -14.68
C ASP A 243 -1.95 -1.38 -14.53
N LEU A 244 -2.09 -2.54 -15.18
CA LEU A 244 -3.27 -3.37 -15.10
C LEU A 244 -3.49 -3.89 -13.67
N ILE A 245 -2.43 -4.39 -13.02
CA ILE A 245 -2.49 -4.87 -11.62
C ILE A 245 -2.86 -3.71 -10.70
N ILE A 246 -2.25 -2.54 -10.83
CA ILE A 246 -2.52 -1.39 -9.96
C ILE A 246 -3.95 -0.87 -10.15
N GLN A 247 -4.44 -0.79 -11.38
CA GLN A 247 -5.81 -0.34 -11.67
C GLN A 247 -6.85 -1.26 -11.03
N LYS A 248 -6.59 -2.57 -11.03
CA LYS A 248 -7.56 -3.59 -10.62
C LYS A 248 -7.36 -4.05 -9.17
N MET A 249 -6.22 -3.77 -8.54
CA MET A 249 -5.93 -4.20 -7.17
C MET A 249 -6.33 -3.17 -6.11
N ILE A 250 -7.44 -3.45 -5.41
CA ILE A 250 -7.81 -2.72 -4.19
C ILE A 250 -6.71 -2.96 -3.14
N TYR A 251 -6.08 -1.88 -2.65
CA TYR A 251 -4.92 -1.87 -1.75
C TYR A 251 -3.60 -2.38 -2.37
N ALA A 252 -3.18 -1.78 -3.49
CA ALA A 252 -1.96 -2.17 -4.21
C ALA A 252 -0.61 -1.94 -3.47
N LYS A 253 -0.62 -1.32 -2.28
CA LYS A 253 0.59 -0.94 -1.54
C LYS A 253 1.57 -2.10 -1.25
N PRO A 254 1.13 -3.30 -0.79
CA PRO A 254 2.04 -4.42 -0.55
C PRO A 254 2.73 -4.88 -1.85
N PHE A 255 2.01 -4.91 -2.96
CA PHE A 255 2.55 -5.25 -4.28
C PHE A 255 3.59 -4.24 -4.74
N ILE A 256 3.27 -2.94 -4.67
CA ILE A 256 4.22 -1.87 -5.04
C ILE A 256 5.52 -2.00 -4.24
N LEU A 257 5.42 -2.21 -2.92
CA LEU A 257 6.59 -2.38 -2.06
C LEU A 257 7.35 -3.67 -2.41
N HIS A 258 6.65 -4.78 -2.65
CA HIS A 258 7.29 -6.04 -3.03
C HIS A 258 8.06 -5.88 -4.34
N LEU A 259 7.40 -5.36 -5.38
CA LEU A 259 7.99 -5.17 -6.71
C LEU A 259 9.26 -4.31 -6.64
N ALA A 260 9.20 -3.22 -5.88
CA ALA A 260 10.34 -2.36 -5.61
C ALA A 260 11.54 -3.10 -4.97
N PHE A 261 11.29 -3.93 -3.95
CA PHE A 261 12.35 -4.71 -3.31
C PHE A 261 12.93 -5.78 -4.23
N SER A 262 12.07 -6.44 -5.02
CA SER A 262 12.49 -7.46 -5.98
C SER A 262 13.41 -6.87 -7.05
N ILE A 263 13.03 -5.72 -7.60
CA ILE A 263 13.86 -4.97 -8.57
C ILE A 263 15.22 -4.63 -7.96
N GLU A 264 15.26 -4.04 -6.75
CA GLU A 264 16.52 -3.71 -6.09
C GLU A 264 17.42 -4.95 -5.91
N LYS A 265 16.81 -6.09 -5.55
CA LYS A 265 17.53 -7.33 -5.29
C LYS A 265 18.11 -7.94 -6.56
N VAL A 266 17.33 -7.99 -7.65
CA VAL A 266 17.77 -8.48 -8.97
C VAL A 266 18.88 -7.60 -9.52
N ALA A 267 18.76 -6.28 -9.34
CA ALA A 267 19.80 -5.32 -9.71
C ALA A 267 21.12 -5.53 -8.97
N LYS A 268 21.08 -5.73 -7.65
CA LYS A 268 22.27 -6.07 -6.85
C LYS A 268 22.91 -7.39 -7.28
N ALA A 269 22.11 -8.34 -7.77
CA ALA A 269 22.58 -9.62 -8.28
C ALA A 269 23.09 -9.55 -9.73
N GLN A 270 23.08 -8.38 -10.39
CA GLN A 270 23.44 -8.20 -11.81
C GLN A 270 22.61 -9.06 -12.77
N GLN A 271 21.37 -9.37 -12.40
CA GLN A 271 20.44 -10.21 -13.16
C GLN A 271 19.36 -9.39 -13.89
N LEU A 272 19.56 -8.08 -14.03
CA LEU A 272 18.66 -7.23 -14.79
C LEU A 272 18.72 -7.59 -16.28
N ASN A 273 17.55 -7.63 -16.92
CA ASN A 273 17.44 -7.73 -18.36
C ASN A 273 16.83 -6.43 -18.92
N ARG A 274 16.90 -6.26 -20.24
CA ARG A 274 16.42 -5.04 -20.91
C ARG A 274 14.91 -4.82 -20.73
N VAL A 275 14.12 -5.90 -20.70
CA VAL A 275 12.66 -5.82 -20.55
C VAL A 275 12.27 -5.27 -19.17
N ILE A 276 12.91 -5.78 -18.12
CA ILE A 276 12.72 -5.31 -16.74
C ILE A 276 13.15 -3.84 -16.63
N VAL A 277 14.27 -3.45 -17.23
CA VAL A 277 14.79 -2.07 -17.18
C VAL A 277 13.89 -1.08 -17.95
N ASP A 278 13.48 -1.42 -19.17
CA ASP A 278 12.61 -0.57 -19.99
C ASP A 278 11.27 -0.34 -19.29
N ALA A 279 10.68 -1.41 -18.74
CA ALA A 279 9.40 -1.31 -18.06
C ALA A 279 9.53 -0.64 -16.66
N MET A 280 10.67 -0.79 -15.97
CA MET A 280 11.00 -0.03 -14.75
C MET A 280 11.00 1.49 -14.98
N VAL A 281 11.49 1.97 -16.13
CA VAL A 281 11.50 3.40 -16.48
C VAL A 281 10.08 3.94 -16.71
N GLN A 282 9.18 3.09 -17.22
CA GLN A 282 7.78 3.47 -17.45
C GLN A 282 6.94 3.48 -16.17
N ILE A 283 7.32 2.71 -15.15
CA ILE A 283 6.57 2.64 -13.89
C ILE A 283 6.74 3.93 -13.08
N GLN A 284 5.63 4.62 -12.84
CA GLN A 284 5.53 5.78 -11.95
C GLN A 284 4.98 5.37 -10.58
N PHE A 285 5.83 4.84 -9.70
CA PHE A 285 5.43 4.38 -8.37
C PHE A 285 4.80 5.49 -7.51
N THR A 286 5.15 6.75 -7.78
CA THR A 286 4.68 7.94 -7.06
C THR A 286 3.24 8.33 -7.41
N LYS A 287 2.73 7.95 -8.58
CA LYS A 287 1.35 8.26 -9.04
C LYS A 287 0.26 7.56 -8.22
N HIS A 288 0.60 6.46 -7.55
CA HIS A 288 -0.35 5.58 -6.85
C HIS A 288 -0.26 5.65 -5.32
N SER A 289 0.43 6.68 -4.78
CA SER A 289 0.59 6.87 -3.34
C SER A 289 -0.56 7.71 -2.75
N THR A 290 -1.51 7.06 -2.07
CA THR A 290 -2.46 7.76 -1.20
C THR A 290 -1.76 8.16 0.11
N GLN A 291 -1.44 9.45 0.24
CA GLN A 291 -0.96 10.21 1.42
C GLN A 291 -0.52 9.39 2.65
N SER A 292 0.80 9.16 2.84
CA SER A 292 1.44 8.77 4.13
C SER A 292 2.98 8.73 4.03
N ILE A 293 3.66 8.39 5.15
CA ILE A 293 5.11 8.08 5.28
C ILE A 293 5.63 7.12 4.20
N ALA A 294 4.77 6.32 3.57
CA ALA A 294 5.12 5.46 2.45
C ALA A 294 5.64 6.23 1.22
N MET A 295 5.26 7.49 1.02
CA MET A 295 5.62 8.31 -0.15
C MET A 295 7.14 8.54 -0.25
N ARG A 296 7.82 8.90 0.85
CA ARG A 296 9.30 9.04 0.86
C ARG A 296 10.01 7.74 0.48
N ARG A 297 9.48 6.60 0.91
CA ARG A 297 10.06 5.30 0.60
C ARG A 297 9.87 4.96 -0.88
N LEU A 298 8.71 5.29 -1.45
CA LEU A 298 8.43 5.12 -2.88
C LEU A 298 9.27 6.06 -3.75
N GLU A 299 9.52 7.30 -3.32
CA GLU A 299 10.43 8.23 -3.99
C GLU A 299 11.88 7.70 -3.99
N GLN A 300 12.36 7.20 -2.84
CA GLN A 300 13.68 6.56 -2.74
C GLN A 300 13.80 5.34 -3.65
N ILE A 301 12.74 4.54 -3.72
CA ILE A 301 12.64 3.38 -4.61
C ILE A 301 12.72 3.84 -6.07
N GLN A 302 11.91 4.83 -6.47
CA GLN A 302 11.87 5.34 -7.84
C GLN A 302 13.25 5.86 -8.28
N HIS A 303 13.92 6.64 -7.41
CA HIS A 303 15.26 7.16 -7.70
C HIS A 303 16.27 6.03 -7.92
N LYS A 304 16.25 5.03 -7.05
CA LYS A 304 17.15 3.89 -7.13
C LYS A 304 16.90 3.03 -8.36
N VAL A 305 15.63 2.86 -8.73
CA VAL A 305 15.21 2.19 -9.97
C VAL A 305 15.77 2.93 -11.20
N SER A 306 15.66 4.25 -11.23
CA SER A 306 16.22 5.08 -12.30
C SER A 306 17.75 5.02 -12.36
N GLU A 307 18.45 5.09 -11.22
CA GLU A 307 19.91 4.93 -11.15
C GLU A 307 20.35 3.57 -11.71
N LEU A 308 19.66 2.49 -11.35
CA LEU A 308 19.96 1.14 -11.82
C LEU A 308 19.70 0.98 -13.32
N ALA A 309 18.64 1.58 -13.84
CA ALA A 309 18.34 1.60 -15.27
C ALA A 309 19.42 2.36 -16.06
N VAL A 310 19.87 3.50 -15.55
CA VAL A 310 20.96 4.29 -16.14
C VAL A 310 22.27 3.51 -16.10
N ALA A 311 22.62 2.90 -14.96
CA ALA A 311 23.83 2.09 -14.82
C ALA A 311 23.84 0.87 -15.75
N PHE A 312 22.69 0.20 -15.93
CA PHE A 312 22.53 -0.90 -16.88
C PHE A 312 22.66 -0.43 -18.33
N THR A 313 22.07 0.72 -18.67
CA THR A 313 22.19 1.32 -20.00
C THR A 313 23.63 1.71 -20.30
N GLN A 314 24.34 2.27 -19.31
CA GLN A 314 25.77 2.60 -19.38
C GLN A 314 26.67 1.36 -19.48
N GLN A 315 26.38 0.29 -18.74
CA GLN A 315 27.10 -0.98 -18.82
C GLN A 315 26.91 -1.69 -20.17
N ASN A 316 25.72 -1.61 -20.77
CA ASN A 316 25.49 -2.17 -22.10
C ASN A 316 25.99 -1.27 -23.24
N THR A 317 26.19 0.03 -23.01
CA THR A 317 26.89 0.93 -23.96
C THR A 317 28.42 0.83 -23.88
N LEU A 318 28.99 0.17 -22.86
CA LEU A 318 30.41 -0.22 -22.85
C LEU A 318 30.76 -1.31 -23.89
N SER A 319 29.79 -1.83 -24.65
CA SER A 319 30.01 -2.73 -25.80
C SER A 319 30.07 -2.01 -27.15
N SER A 320 29.94 -0.67 -27.17
CA SER A 320 30.09 0.11 -28.39
C SER A 320 30.78 1.43 -28.06
N ALA A 321 32.10 1.37 -27.97
CA ALA A 321 32.94 2.54 -27.90
C ALA A 321 32.75 3.41 -29.15
N GLN A 322 32.18 4.60 -28.99
CA GLN A 322 32.53 5.76 -29.78
C GLN A 322 32.54 7.00 -28.88
N ASN A 323 33.70 7.63 -28.84
CA ASN A 323 33.98 8.88 -28.15
C ASN A 323 32.99 9.97 -28.56
N ALA A 324 32.21 10.43 -27.59
CA ALA A 324 31.74 11.80 -27.52
C ALA A 324 32.09 12.29 -26.11
N ASP A 325 32.73 13.43 -25.98
CA ASP A 325 32.95 14.12 -24.71
C ASP A 325 31.59 14.40 -24.06
N ILE A 326 31.11 13.48 -23.23
CA ILE A 326 29.90 13.70 -22.42
C ILE A 326 30.33 14.62 -21.27
N GLU A 327 29.96 15.89 -21.39
CA GLU A 327 30.17 16.88 -20.35
C GLU A 327 29.52 16.42 -19.03
N TYR A 328 30.33 16.37 -17.96
CA TYR A 328 29.90 15.91 -16.64
C TYR A 328 28.73 16.76 -16.11
N GLN A 329 27.63 16.06 -15.80
CA GLN A 329 26.42 16.66 -15.22
C GLN A 329 26.51 16.64 -13.69
N LEU A 330 26.19 17.76 -13.05
CA LEU A 330 26.17 17.87 -11.60
C LEU A 330 25.11 16.93 -10.99
N PRO A 331 25.36 16.34 -9.80
CA PRO A 331 24.46 15.39 -9.15
C PRO A 331 23.26 16.08 -8.46
N LEU A 332 22.52 16.87 -9.23
CA LEU A 332 21.35 17.63 -8.79
C LEU A 332 20.15 17.29 -9.69
N SER A 333 18.95 17.32 -9.13
CA SER A 333 17.70 17.20 -9.88
C SER A 333 17.34 18.56 -10.44
N ALA A 334 17.18 18.66 -11.77
CA ALA A 334 16.90 19.92 -12.47
C ALA A 334 15.41 20.35 -12.44
N VAL A 335 14.54 19.62 -11.75
CA VAL A 335 13.10 19.91 -11.67
C VAL A 335 12.59 19.90 -10.23
N THR A 336 11.50 20.61 -9.97
CA THR A 336 10.81 20.60 -8.67
C THR A 336 10.28 19.20 -8.34
N PRO A 337 10.21 18.82 -7.05
CA PRO A 337 9.58 17.57 -6.65
C PRO A 337 8.09 17.56 -7.05
N SER A 338 7.71 16.59 -7.90
CA SER A 338 6.34 16.41 -8.39
C SER A 338 5.34 16.19 -7.25
N ARG A 339 4.18 16.88 -7.31
CA ARG A 339 3.04 16.69 -6.40
C ARG A 339 1.73 16.67 -7.17
N ALA A 340 0.71 16.03 -6.60
CA ALA A 340 -0.64 15.88 -7.17
C ALA A 340 -1.34 17.17 -7.67
N PHE A 341 -0.83 18.36 -7.33
CA PHE A 341 -1.43 19.65 -7.66
C PHE A 341 -0.51 20.60 -8.44
N TYR A 342 0.76 20.24 -8.70
CA TYR A 342 1.70 21.08 -9.44
C TYR A 342 2.53 20.25 -10.41
N SER A 343 2.63 20.70 -11.67
CA SER A 343 3.55 20.13 -12.66
C SER A 343 5.00 20.34 -12.24
N GLU A 344 5.87 19.43 -12.66
CA GLU A 344 7.32 19.62 -12.55
C GLU A 344 7.72 20.93 -13.26
N MET A 345 8.51 21.75 -12.58
CA MET A 345 9.04 23.01 -13.10
C MET A 345 10.56 22.95 -13.08
N PRO A 346 11.25 23.41 -14.13
CA PRO A 346 12.70 23.53 -14.14
C PRO A 346 13.22 24.40 -12.99
N LEU A 347 14.31 23.96 -12.36
CA LEU A 347 14.99 24.67 -11.28
C LEU A 347 16.15 25.48 -11.87
N VAL A 348 15.91 26.77 -12.10
CA VAL A 348 16.88 27.71 -12.72
C VAL A 348 18.24 27.71 -12.01
N TRP A 349 18.26 27.55 -10.69
CA TRP A 349 19.52 27.52 -9.92
C TRP A 349 20.40 26.31 -10.27
N VAL A 350 19.82 25.18 -10.69
CA VAL A 350 20.59 23.99 -11.10
C VAL A 350 21.27 24.23 -12.43
N ASP A 351 20.56 24.82 -13.39
CA ASP A 351 21.11 25.16 -14.71
C ASP A 351 22.26 26.18 -14.59
N ILE A 352 22.10 27.19 -13.74
CA ILE A 352 23.17 28.18 -13.50
C ILE A 352 24.39 27.51 -12.84
N LEU A 353 24.21 26.63 -11.86
CA LEU A 353 25.34 25.87 -11.27
C LEU A 353 26.04 24.98 -12.30
N GLN A 354 25.27 24.32 -13.17
CA GLN A 354 25.83 23.51 -14.24
C GLN A 354 26.66 24.36 -15.20
N GLN A 355 26.19 25.56 -15.56
CA GLN A 355 26.95 26.50 -16.40
C GLN A 355 28.23 26.99 -15.71
N GLU A 356 28.16 27.34 -14.42
CA GLU A 356 29.34 27.75 -13.65
C GLU A 356 30.41 26.64 -13.61
N PHE A 357 29.99 25.39 -13.37
CA PHE A 357 30.89 24.24 -13.37
C PHE A 357 31.47 23.96 -14.76
N SER A 358 30.66 24.09 -15.80
CA SER A 358 31.07 23.85 -17.19
C SER A 358 32.13 24.85 -17.65
N ALA A 359 32.11 26.06 -17.10
CA ALA A 359 33.05 27.15 -17.37
C ALA A 359 34.40 27.04 -16.63
N PHE A 360 34.62 26.02 -15.78
CA PHE A 360 35.93 25.81 -15.15
C PHE A 360 37.00 25.43 -16.18
N ASP A 361 38.24 25.86 -15.91
CA ASP A 361 39.40 25.33 -16.63
C ASP A 361 39.56 23.83 -16.33
N ALA A 362 40.31 23.11 -17.18
CA ALA A 362 40.37 21.65 -17.14
C ALA A 362 40.82 21.10 -15.77
N ASP A 363 41.81 21.75 -15.15
CA ASP A 363 42.38 21.32 -13.86
C ASP A 363 41.38 21.53 -12.72
N LYS A 364 40.72 22.71 -12.64
CA LYS A 364 39.67 22.93 -11.65
C LYS A 364 38.47 22.03 -11.89
N LYS A 365 38.08 21.81 -13.15
CA LYS A 365 36.94 20.96 -13.49
C LYS A 365 37.16 19.53 -12.99
N ALA A 366 38.38 19.00 -13.10
CA ALA A 366 38.74 17.68 -12.59
C ALA A 366 38.64 17.60 -11.04
N ASP A 367 39.23 18.55 -10.32
CA ASP A 367 39.15 18.58 -8.85
C ASP A 367 37.70 18.71 -8.36
N TRP A 368 36.95 19.66 -8.92
CA TRP A 368 35.56 19.88 -8.55
C TRP A 368 34.63 18.72 -8.96
N GLN A 369 34.96 17.98 -10.02
CA GLN A 369 34.25 16.76 -10.38
C GLN A 369 34.41 15.69 -9.29
N ILE A 370 35.62 15.48 -8.78
CA ILE A 370 35.88 14.55 -7.67
C ILE A 370 35.08 14.98 -6.43
N PHE A 371 35.02 16.29 -6.14
CA PHE A 371 34.19 16.82 -5.07
C PHE A 371 32.70 16.50 -5.25
N TRP A 372 32.14 16.79 -6.42
CA TRP A 372 30.72 16.55 -6.71
C TRP A 372 30.36 15.07 -6.61
N GLN A 373 31.24 14.18 -7.09
CA GLN A 373 31.06 12.73 -6.94
C GLN A 373 31.07 12.28 -5.48
N HIS A 374 31.88 12.92 -4.62
CA HIS A 374 31.98 12.54 -3.20
C HIS A 374 30.80 13.02 -2.35
N VAL A 375 30.15 14.13 -2.74
CA VAL A 375 28.97 14.66 -2.05
C VAL A 375 27.65 14.08 -2.58
N ASP A 376 27.66 13.38 -3.72
CA ASP A 376 26.46 12.85 -4.37
C ASP A 376 25.63 11.95 -3.43
N ASN A 377 24.36 12.32 -3.27
CA ASN A 377 23.32 11.54 -2.62
C ASN A 377 23.69 10.94 -1.25
N VAL A 378 24.42 11.68 -0.41
CA VAL A 378 24.78 11.19 0.93
C VAL A 378 23.55 10.94 1.81
N GLY A 379 23.20 9.67 2.06
CA GLY A 379 21.98 9.30 2.80
C GLY A 379 22.09 9.36 4.33
N ALA A 380 23.30 9.37 4.88
CA ALA A 380 23.52 9.31 6.33
C ALA A 380 23.07 10.59 7.06
N LYS A 381 22.77 10.48 8.37
CA LYS A 381 22.39 11.63 9.22
C LYS A 381 23.60 12.45 9.69
N LYS A 382 24.78 11.83 9.75
CA LYS A 382 26.07 12.42 10.16
C LYS A 382 27.18 11.84 9.26
N PRO A 383 28.26 12.58 8.99
CA PRO A 383 29.38 12.05 8.22
C PRO A 383 30.13 11.00 9.06
N SER A 384 30.62 9.95 8.39
CA SER A 384 31.50 8.96 9.04
C SER A 384 32.95 9.47 9.05
N GLN A 385 33.79 8.95 9.95
CA GLN A 385 35.23 9.28 9.96
C GLN A 385 35.90 8.94 8.62
N LYS A 386 35.53 7.82 8.00
CA LYS A 386 36.03 7.43 6.66
C LYS A 386 35.63 8.45 5.60
N TRP A 387 34.40 8.97 5.67
CA TRP A 387 33.92 10.00 4.75
C TRP A 387 34.66 11.32 4.94
N LEU A 388 34.88 11.74 6.20
CA LEU A 388 35.61 12.97 6.54
C LEU A 388 37.06 12.91 6.09
N LYS A 389 37.76 11.79 6.29
CA LYS A 389 39.14 11.62 5.81
C LYS A 389 39.24 11.82 4.30
N LYS A 390 38.30 11.27 3.53
CA LYS A 390 38.29 11.45 2.08
C LYS A 390 37.93 12.88 1.67
N ALA A 391 37.00 13.51 2.40
CA ALA A 391 36.65 14.91 2.19
C ALA A 391 37.83 15.85 2.50
N GLU A 392 38.66 15.54 3.50
CA GLU A 392 39.88 16.30 3.82
C GLU A 392 40.90 16.21 2.68
N GLU A 393 41.14 15.03 2.11
CA GLU A 393 41.99 14.86 0.92
C GLU A 393 41.49 15.69 -0.27
N ILE A 394 40.16 15.72 -0.50
CA ILE A 394 39.55 16.50 -1.58
C ILE A 394 39.68 18.00 -1.30
N LEU A 395 39.48 18.42 -0.05
CA LEU A 395 39.52 19.83 0.34
C LEU A 395 40.93 20.41 0.20
N GLN A 396 41.98 19.63 0.42
CA GLN A 396 43.39 20.03 0.26
C GLN A 396 43.84 20.25 -1.20
N SER A 397 42.94 20.08 -2.18
CA SER A 397 43.18 20.38 -3.61
C SER A 397 42.98 21.87 -3.93
N SER A 398 42.84 22.22 -5.22
CA SER A 398 42.53 23.59 -5.67
C SER A 398 41.19 24.15 -5.14
N ILE A 399 40.41 23.32 -4.44
CA ILE A 399 39.09 23.64 -3.89
C ILE A 399 39.18 24.50 -2.63
N GLN A 400 40.21 24.32 -1.78
CA GLN A 400 40.25 24.87 -0.42
C GLN A 400 39.94 26.37 -0.37
N ASP A 401 40.67 27.16 -1.14
CA ASP A 401 40.65 28.63 -1.07
C ASP A 401 39.33 29.20 -1.57
N ALA A 402 38.67 28.52 -2.51
CA ALA A 402 37.41 28.98 -3.10
C ALA A 402 36.18 28.40 -2.39
N TYR A 403 36.34 27.43 -1.47
CA TYR A 403 35.24 26.60 -1.00
C TYR A 403 34.11 27.41 -0.34
N VAL A 404 34.44 28.19 0.69
CA VAL A 404 33.45 28.98 1.45
C VAL A 404 32.74 29.98 0.55
N GLN A 405 33.51 30.68 -0.31
CA GLN A 405 32.97 31.66 -1.25
C GLN A 405 32.00 30.99 -2.23
N ARG A 406 32.34 29.81 -2.77
CA ARG A 406 31.50 29.07 -3.71
C ARG A 406 30.22 28.58 -3.06
N VAL A 407 30.31 27.92 -1.91
CA VAL A 407 29.10 27.43 -1.21
C VAL A 407 28.20 28.59 -0.81
N SER A 408 28.76 29.72 -0.35
CA SER A 408 27.99 30.93 -0.06
C SER A 408 27.30 31.50 -1.30
N GLY A 409 28.02 31.56 -2.43
CA GLY A 409 27.46 31.93 -3.74
C GLY A 409 26.32 31.02 -4.17
N TRP A 410 26.48 29.71 -4.02
CA TRP A 410 25.46 28.73 -4.36
C TRP A 410 24.21 28.86 -3.47
N MET A 411 24.36 29.06 -2.16
CA MET A 411 23.21 29.27 -1.28
C MET A 411 22.47 30.56 -1.62
N THR A 412 23.20 31.62 -1.98
CA THR A 412 22.62 32.89 -2.45
C THR A 412 21.86 32.70 -3.76
N LEU A 413 22.47 32.00 -4.73
CA LEU A 413 21.88 31.67 -6.02
C LEU A 413 20.57 30.89 -5.86
N ILE A 414 20.62 29.83 -5.03
CA ILE A 414 19.46 28.99 -4.72
C ILE A 414 18.35 29.87 -4.16
N GLU A 415 18.64 30.72 -3.18
CA GLU A 415 17.62 31.55 -2.57
C GLU A 415 16.99 32.56 -3.55
N GLN A 416 17.80 33.22 -4.38
CA GLN A 416 17.33 34.23 -5.33
C GLN A 416 16.47 33.64 -6.44
N ASN A 417 16.78 32.41 -6.88
CA ASN A 417 16.12 31.76 -8.02
C ASN A 417 15.08 30.72 -7.59
N SER A 418 14.64 30.78 -6.33
CA SER A 418 13.68 29.84 -5.77
C SER A 418 12.33 30.49 -5.46
N PRO A 419 11.23 30.02 -6.04
CA PRO A 419 9.90 30.54 -5.74
C PRO A 419 9.58 30.44 -4.24
N ARG A 420 9.10 31.54 -3.65
CA ARG A 420 8.85 31.59 -2.20
C ARG A 420 7.68 30.70 -1.76
N ASN A 421 6.77 30.36 -2.65
CA ASN A 421 5.60 29.53 -2.36
C ASN A 421 5.79 28.06 -2.73
N MET A 422 6.99 27.64 -3.16
CA MET A 422 7.25 26.27 -3.62
C MET A 422 8.41 25.63 -2.87
N ARG A 423 8.37 24.30 -2.82
CA ARG A 423 9.48 23.49 -2.34
C ARG A 423 10.42 23.22 -3.50
N ILE A 424 11.70 23.53 -3.30
CA ILE A 424 12.73 23.55 -4.34
C ILE A 424 13.75 22.42 -4.21
N PHE A 425 13.68 21.66 -3.11
CA PHE A 425 14.56 20.53 -2.84
C PHE A 425 13.75 19.25 -2.82
N ASP A 426 14.14 18.32 -3.70
CA ASP A 426 13.81 16.91 -3.61
C ASP A 426 14.84 16.17 -2.74
N SER A 427 14.66 14.88 -2.55
CA SER A 427 15.58 14.09 -1.71
C SER A 427 17.01 14.07 -2.25
N LYS A 428 17.20 14.10 -3.58
CA LYS A 428 18.52 14.11 -4.22
C LYS A 428 19.25 15.41 -3.91
N ASN A 429 18.62 16.56 -4.20
CA ASN A 429 19.17 17.88 -3.91
C ASN A 429 19.49 18.05 -2.42
N GLU A 430 18.59 17.60 -1.53
CA GLU A 430 18.85 17.66 -0.08
C GLU A 430 20.07 16.83 0.34
N ASN A 431 20.22 15.62 -0.18
CA ASN A 431 21.32 14.75 0.17
C ASN A 431 22.65 15.27 -0.40
N THR A 432 22.68 15.70 -1.67
CA THR A 432 23.87 16.28 -2.28
C THR A 432 24.33 17.54 -1.53
N LEU A 433 23.41 18.48 -1.27
CA LEU A 433 23.75 19.71 -0.55
C LEU A 433 24.12 19.46 0.92
N LYS A 434 23.59 18.42 1.56
CA LYS A 434 24.06 17.99 2.89
C LYS A 434 25.53 17.58 2.86
N GLY A 435 25.95 16.84 1.83
CA GLY A 435 27.36 16.49 1.61
C GLY A 435 28.23 17.75 1.48
N VAL A 436 27.76 18.74 0.71
CA VAL A 436 28.42 20.06 0.60
C VAL A 436 28.56 20.73 1.97
N LEU A 437 27.52 20.76 2.81
CA LEU A 437 27.62 21.40 4.13
C LEU A 437 28.57 20.67 5.08
N TRP A 438 28.75 19.35 4.96
CA TRP A 438 29.66 18.60 5.83
C TRP A 438 31.14 18.91 5.61
N PHE A 439 31.54 19.37 4.42
CA PHE A 439 32.92 19.85 4.21
C PHE A 439 33.25 21.05 5.10
N LEU A 440 32.26 21.84 5.52
CA LEU A 440 32.49 22.96 6.44
C LEU A 440 33.07 22.46 7.77
N LEU A 441 32.74 21.25 8.23
CA LEU A 441 33.33 20.65 9.44
C LEU A 441 34.86 20.54 9.42
N LEU A 442 35.47 20.57 8.24
CA LEU A 442 36.92 20.48 8.05
C LEU A 442 37.61 21.85 8.05
N LEU A 443 36.82 22.93 8.06
CA LEU A 443 37.30 24.30 8.09
C LEU A 443 37.34 24.83 9.53
N PRO A 444 38.27 25.74 9.85
CA PRO A 444 38.27 26.41 11.15
C PRO A 444 36.99 27.23 11.35
N THR A 445 36.62 27.48 12.60
CA THR A 445 35.49 28.37 12.94
C THR A 445 35.76 29.77 12.41
N GLN A 446 34.97 30.20 11.41
CA GLN A 446 35.04 31.53 10.82
C GLN A 446 33.65 32.18 10.83
N PRO A 447 33.54 33.50 11.07
CA PRO A 447 32.25 34.19 11.09
C PRO A 447 31.42 34.00 9.81
N GLU A 448 32.08 33.96 8.65
CA GLU A 448 31.44 33.77 7.34
C GLU A 448 30.76 32.39 7.23
N VAL A 449 31.39 31.35 7.78
CA VAL A 449 30.83 29.99 7.79
C VAL A 449 29.64 29.90 8.74
N ILE A 450 29.71 30.55 9.91
CA ILE A 450 28.59 30.63 10.86
C ILE A 450 27.39 31.37 10.22
N ALA A 451 27.64 32.48 9.52
CA ALA A 451 26.62 33.24 8.82
C ALA A 451 25.98 32.42 7.68
N LEU A 452 26.81 31.73 6.88
CA LEU A 452 26.36 30.82 5.83
C LEU A 452 25.44 29.73 6.39
N LEU A 453 25.87 29.03 7.44
CA LEU A 453 25.07 27.97 8.05
C LEU A 453 23.76 28.50 8.63
N SER A 454 23.80 29.66 9.28
CA SER A 454 22.60 30.33 9.78
C SER A 454 21.62 30.67 8.66
N ARG A 455 22.14 31.10 7.51
CA ARG A 455 21.34 31.35 6.31
C ARG A 455 20.69 30.08 5.77
N VAL A 456 21.42 28.97 5.75
CA VAL A 456 20.88 27.67 5.33
C VAL A 456 19.76 27.19 6.25
N VAL A 457 19.89 27.38 7.58
CA VAL A 457 18.81 27.07 8.53
C VAL A 457 17.55 27.86 8.20
N GLN A 458 17.68 29.16 7.90
CA GLN A 458 16.55 30.00 7.50
C GLN A 458 15.91 29.53 6.18
N ILE A 459 16.73 29.20 5.16
CA ILE A 459 16.24 28.70 3.86
C ILE A 459 15.48 27.38 4.02
N GLY A 460 16.01 26.45 4.83
CA GLY A 460 15.42 25.13 5.02
C GLY A 460 14.16 25.15 5.89
N TYR A 461 14.12 25.98 6.96
CA TYR A 461 12.93 26.12 7.80
C TYR A 461 11.90 27.15 7.33
N ARG A 462 12.15 27.81 6.20
CA ARG A 462 11.17 28.68 5.56
C ARG A 462 9.84 27.96 5.38
N LYS A 463 8.79 28.48 6.02
CA LYS A 463 7.45 27.89 6.02
C LYS A 463 6.76 28.15 4.67
N ILE A 464 6.34 27.07 4.02
CA ILE A 464 5.56 27.09 2.79
C ILE A 464 4.11 26.69 3.14
N ALA A 465 3.15 27.53 2.75
CA ALA A 465 1.74 27.33 3.04
C ALA A 465 1.24 25.97 2.50
N GLY A 466 0.54 25.19 3.33
CA GLY A 466 0.04 23.85 2.98
C GLY A 466 1.11 22.75 2.82
N ILE A 467 2.40 23.07 2.98
CA ILE A 467 3.50 22.11 2.79
C ILE A 467 4.31 21.90 4.08
N GLY A 468 4.62 22.98 4.81
CA GLY A 468 5.56 22.96 5.94
C GLY A 468 6.93 23.55 5.56
N ALA A 469 8.01 23.09 6.18
CA ALA A 469 9.36 23.55 5.88
C ALA A 469 9.80 23.19 4.45
N ASN A 470 10.60 24.08 3.85
CA ASN A 470 11.24 23.88 2.54
C ASN A 470 12.18 22.66 2.54
N SER A 471 13.03 22.53 3.55
CA SER A 471 13.82 21.32 3.80
C SER A 471 14.26 21.24 5.27
N THR A 472 13.63 20.35 6.02
CA THR A 472 14.09 20.05 7.39
C THR A 472 15.41 19.27 7.39
N ASN A 473 15.71 18.51 6.33
CA ASN A 473 16.93 17.72 6.21
C ASN A 473 18.16 18.64 6.09
N LEU A 474 18.09 19.62 5.18
CA LEU A 474 19.17 20.58 4.97
C LEU A 474 19.35 21.49 6.19
N ALA A 475 18.25 21.98 6.78
CA ALA A 475 18.33 22.82 7.97
C ALA A 475 18.90 22.08 9.20
N ASN A 476 18.47 20.83 9.45
CA ASN A 476 19.03 20.03 10.54
C ASN A 476 20.51 19.70 10.31
N THR A 477 20.94 19.55 9.06
CA THR A 477 22.36 19.40 8.73
C THR A 477 23.13 20.65 9.13
N ALA A 478 22.65 21.83 8.75
CA ALA A 478 23.30 23.09 9.11
C ALA A 478 23.34 23.30 10.65
N ILE A 479 22.27 22.95 11.36
CA ILE A 479 22.25 22.96 12.85
C ILE A 479 23.32 22.02 13.41
N TYR A 480 23.43 20.81 12.87
CA TYR A 480 24.46 19.85 13.31
C TYR A 480 25.87 20.40 13.11
N VAL A 481 26.15 21.02 11.95
CA VAL A 481 27.46 21.63 11.66
C VAL A 481 27.72 22.82 12.59
N LEU A 482 26.75 23.70 12.82
CA LEU A 482 26.86 24.80 13.79
C LEU A 482 27.25 24.30 15.18
N LEU A 483 26.62 23.24 15.68
CA LEU A 483 26.99 22.66 16.97
C LEU A 483 28.46 22.19 17.04
N GLN A 484 29.05 21.75 15.93
CA GLN A 484 30.46 21.32 15.92
C GLN A 484 31.44 22.50 16.03
N TYR A 485 30.99 23.73 15.77
CA TYR A 485 31.80 24.94 15.93
C TYR A 485 31.84 25.50 17.35
N GLY A 486 31.32 24.76 18.33
CA GLY A 486 31.37 25.14 19.74
C GLY A 486 30.60 26.43 20.02
N GLU A 487 31.20 27.34 20.77
CA GLU A 487 30.51 28.50 21.35
C GLU A 487 29.91 29.44 20.30
N SER A 488 30.67 29.79 19.26
CA SER A 488 30.17 30.66 18.19
C SER A 488 28.99 30.05 17.45
N GLY A 489 28.99 28.72 17.29
CA GLY A 489 27.89 27.99 16.67
C GLY A 489 26.66 27.91 17.56
N ARG A 490 26.84 27.69 18.87
CA ARG A 490 25.75 27.74 19.86
C ARG A 490 25.10 29.12 19.93
N GLN A 491 25.90 30.18 19.97
CA GLN A 491 25.38 31.55 19.97
C GLN A 491 24.52 31.82 18.72
N ALA A 492 24.98 31.40 17.53
CA ALA A 492 24.19 31.53 16.31
C ALA A 492 22.87 30.74 16.36
N LEU A 493 22.85 29.57 17.01
CA LEU A 493 21.62 28.81 17.23
C LEU A 493 20.66 29.53 18.19
N HIS A 494 21.15 30.15 19.27
CA HIS A 494 20.32 31.00 20.14
C HIS A 494 19.74 32.19 19.37
N ASP A 495 20.52 32.85 18.52
CA ASP A 495 20.06 33.98 17.71
C ASP A 495 18.99 33.53 16.70
N LEU A 496 19.19 32.37 16.06
CA LEU A 496 18.19 31.76 15.17
C LEU A 496 16.91 31.38 15.91
N TYR A 497 17.00 30.85 17.13
CA TYR A 497 15.84 30.50 17.94
C TYR A 497 14.97 31.73 18.26
N ARG A 498 15.61 32.87 18.56
CA ARG A 498 14.94 34.15 18.80
C ARG A 498 14.32 34.72 17.52
N TYR A 499 15.00 34.57 16.38
CA TYR A 499 14.58 35.14 15.10
C TYR A 499 13.46 34.35 14.40
N LEU A 500 13.49 33.01 14.46
CA LEU A 500 12.56 32.17 13.71
C LEU A 500 11.22 32.03 14.43
N SER A 501 10.12 32.32 13.74
CA SER A 501 8.75 32.18 14.27
C SER A 501 8.14 30.79 14.08
N TYR A 502 8.81 29.88 13.37
CA TYR A 502 8.25 28.57 13.05
C TYR A 502 8.56 27.54 14.13
N ASP A 503 7.53 27.03 14.81
CA ASP A 503 7.67 26.12 15.97
C ASP A 503 8.51 24.87 15.69
N ILE A 504 8.39 24.28 14.49
CA ILE A 504 9.20 23.10 14.12
C ILE A 504 10.69 23.44 14.07
N ALA A 505 11.04 24.65 13.65
CA ALA A 505 12.42 25.13 13.64
C ALA A 505 12.93 25.34 15.08
N LYS A 506 12.13 26.03 15.90
CA LYS A 506 12.44 26.26 17.33
C LYS A 506 12.68 24.95 18.07
N ASN A 507 11.80 23.96 17.91
CA ASN A 507 11.92 22.65 18.54
C ASN A 507 13.18 21.89 18.10
N ALA A 508 13.57 22.01 16.83
CA ALA A 508 14.78 21.36 16.32
C ALA A 508 16.05 22.02 16.87
N ILE A 509 16.08 23.35 16.93
CA ILE A 509 17.18 24.11 17.53
C ILE A 509 17.29 23.81 19.03
N GLN A 510 16.17 23.86 19.77
CA GLN A 510 16.13 23.54 21.19
C GLN A 510 16.72 22.15 21.46
N LYS A 511 16.24 21.14 20.73
CA LYS A 511 16.73 19.77 20.87
C LYS A 511 18.24 19.64 20.59
N ALA A 512 18.74 20.43 19.65
CA ALA A 512 20.16 20.46 19.32
C ALA A 512 20.99 21.08 20.46
N LEU A 513 20.54 22.21 21.01
CA LEU A 513 21.16 22.87 22.17
C LEU A 513 21.11 22.00 23.43
N ASP A 514 19.97 21.36 23.72
CA ASP A 514 19.82 20.43 24.86
C ASP A 514 20.83 19.28 24.78
N SER A 515 21.07 18.75 23.57
CA SER A 515 22.04 17.68 23.36
C SER A 515 23.49 18.09 23.65
N ALA A 516 23.75 19.40 23.70
CA ALA A 516 25.03 19.99 24.08
C ALA A 516 25.06 20.51 25.53
N GLY A 517 23.99 20.32 26.31
CA GLY A 517 23.87 20.76 27.69
C GLY A 517 23.43 22.23 27.86
N GLU A 518 22.91 22.86 26.81
CA GLU A 518 22.45 24.25 26.80
C GLU A 518 20.92 24.33 26.75
N HIS A 519 20.32 25.31 27.41
CA HIS A 519 18.87 25.55 27.36
C HIS A 519 18.56 26.94 26.78
N THR A 520 17.52 27.05 25.95
CA THR A 520 17.01 28.38 25.56
C THR A 520 15.93 28.78 26.55
N GLU A 521 16.02 30.01 27.08
CA GLU A 521 14.98 30.62 27.92
C GLU A 521 13.78 31.10 27.08
#